data_AF-A0A813ERY0-F1
#
_entry.id   AF-A0A813ERY0-F1
#
_cell.length_a   1.000
_cell.length_b   1.000
_cell.length_c   1.000
_cell.angle_alpha   90.00
_cell.angle_beta   90.00
_cell.angle_gamma   90.00
#
_symmetry.space_group_name_H-M   'P 1'
#
loop_
_entity.id
_entity.type
_entity.pdbx_description
1 polymer ?
#
loop_
_entity_poly.entity_id
_entity_poly.type
_entity_poly.pdbx_seq_one_letter_code
_entity_poly.pdbx_strand_id
1 'polypeptide(L)'
;MHTRDEMVLFVQIADEWVELDVPQKVGRPDRSPRQTSPLHRRFAWQWWFLPLGGSAVVGDAAAPGWLERFLVLLCDGHETAWSAVEREPMHGREAQVTRVAVQMYRYHFAKPGSGDWWTRVSHGNVSWPSLGSTHLERRCI
;
A
#
# COMPACT_ATOMS: atom_id res chain seq x y z
N MET A 1 14.61 -11.31 14.47
CA MET A 1 13.31 -11.32 13.77
C MET A 1 13.38 -10.20 12.76
N HIS A 2 13.26 -10.49 11.46
CA HIS A 2 13.40 -9.45 10.45
C HIS A 2 12.11 -8.63 10.43
N THR A 3 12.23 -7.34 10.74
CA THR A 3 11.14 -6.38 10.64
C THR A 3 11.44 -5.38 9.55
N ARG A 4 10.41 -4.85 8.92
CA ARG A 4 10.56 -3.85 7.87
C ARG A 4 9.34 -2.94 7.82
N ASP A 5 9.59 -1.66 7.69
CA ASP A 5 8.52 -0.70 7.45
C ASP A 5 8.12 -0.75 5.97
N GLU A 6 6.82 -0.70 5.70
CA GLU A 6 6.21 -0.83 4.38
C GLU A 6 5.07 0.16 4.23
N MET A 7 4.98 0.78 3.06
CA MET A 7 3.81 1.56 2.68
C MET A 7 2.73 0.62 2.12
N VAL A 8 1.49 0.84 2.57
CA VAL A 8 0.31 0.09 2.19
C VAL A 8 -0.70 1.04 1.56
N LEU A 9 -1.26 0.66 0.41
CA LEU A 9 -2.24 1.44 -0.34
C LEU A 9 -3.65 1.05 0.08
N PHE A 10 -4.50 2.07 0.21
CA PHE A 10 -5.90 1.95 0.57
C PHE A 10 -6.75 2.78 -0.37
N VAL A 11 -7.98 2.33 -0.56
CA VAL A 11 -9.02 3.09 -1.27
C VAL A 11 -10.29 3.05 -0.44
N GLN A 12 -11.05 4.13 -0.44
CA GLN A 12 -12.35 4.18 0.20
C GLN A 12 -13.43 3.91 -0.86
N ILE A 13 -14.27 2.91 -0.62
CA ILE A 13 -15.43 2.57 -1.43
C ILE A 13 -16.66 2.69 -0.53
N ALA A 14 -17.56 3.61 -0.85
CA ALA A 14 -18.60 4.08 0.08
C ALA A 14 -17.98 4.50 1.42
N ASP A 15 -18.25 3.77 2.51
CA ASP A 15 -17.72 4.03 3.85
C ASP A 15 -16.65 3.02 4.30
N GLU A 16 -16.25 2.10 3.41
CA GLU A 16 -15.29 1.04 3.70
C GLU A 16 -13.91 1.36 3.11
N TRP A 17 -12.86 1.15 3.91
CA TRP A 17 -11.48 1.18 3.42
C TRP A 17 -11.06 -0.22 2.97
N VAL A 18 -10.65 -0.31 1.71
CA VAL A 18 -10.18 -1.52 1.06
C VAL A 18 -8.68 -1.41 0.82
N GLU A 19 -7.93 -2.42 1.22
CA GLU A 19 -6.49 -2.51 0.96
C GLU A 19 -6.20 -2.99 -0.45
N LEU A 20 -5.22 -2.38 -1.10
CA LEU A 20 -4.71 -2.81 -2.38
C LEU A 20 -3.23 -3.15 -2.29
N ASP A 21 -2.88 -4.26 -2.95
CA ASP A 21 -1.50 -4.70 -3.05
C ASP A 21 -0.86 -4.21 -4.34
N VAL A 22 0.42 -3.85 -4.27
CA VAL A 22 1.27 -3.76 -5.45
C VAL A 22 1.76 -5.17 -5.78
N PRO A 23 1.55 -5.69 -7.01
CA PRO A 23 1.99 -7.03 -7.39
C PRO A 23 3.48 -7.24 -7.10
N GLN A 24 3.84 -8.41 -6.55
CA GLN A 24 5.22 -8.82 -6.23
C GLN A 24 5.92 -7.98 -5.15
N LYS A 25 5.18 -7.11 -4.45
CA LYS A 25 5.61 -6.48 -3.20
C LYS A 25 5.09 -7.31 -2.01
N VAL A 26 5.75 -7.19 -0.87
CA VAL A 26 5.16 -7.56 0.43
C VAL A 26 3.85 -6.78 0.60
N GLY A 27 2.78 -7.49 0.93
CA GLY A 27 1.40 -7.01 0.84
C GLY A 27 0.53 -7.48 2.01
N ARG A 28 -0.73 -7.83 1.74
CA ARG A 28 -1.66 -8.33 2.76
C ARG A 28 -1.12 -9.55 3.53
N PRO A 29 -1.32 -9.67 4.86
CA PRO A 29 -0.84 -10.82 5.66
C PRO A 29 -1.42 -12.18 5.27
N ASP A 30 -2.62 -12.22 4.71
CA ASP A 30 -3.34 -13.42 4.28
C ASP A 30 -2.90 -13.93 2.90
N ARG A 31 -1.89 -13.29 2.28
CA ARG A 31 -1.43 -13.58 0.92
C ARG A 31 0.02 -14.03 0.89
N SER A 32 0.27 -15.15 0.20
CA SER A 32 1.62 -15.63 -0.05
C SER A 32 2.44 -14.67 -0.93
N PRO A 33 3.74 -14.49 -0.66
CA PRO A 33 4.60 -13.67 -1.51
C PRO A 33 4.72 -14.27 -2.91
N ARG A 34 4.57 -13.43 -3.94
CA ARG A 34 4.94 -13.80 -5.31
C ARG A 34 6.38 -13.39 -5.56
N GLN A 35 7.27 -14.36 -5.80
CA GLN A 35 8.68 -14.09 -6.08
C GLN A 35 8.93 -14.07 -7.60
N THR A 36 9.40 -12.93 -8.11
CA THR A 36 9.90 -12.80 -9.49
C THR A 36 11.29 -12.19 -9.46
N SER A 37 12.28 -13.05 -9.21
CA SER A 37 13.71 -12.72 -9.34
C SER A 37 14.23 -13.39 -10.61
N PRO A 38 15.13 -12.75 -11.40
CA PRO A 38 15.77 -11.45 -11.16
C PRO A 38 14.95 -10.23 -11.65
N LEU A 39 13.91 -10.47 -12.45
CA LEU A 39 13.10 -9.42 -13.09
C LEU A 39 11.96 -8.97 -12.19
N HIS A 40 12.25 -7.98 -11.35
CA HIS A 40 11.25 -7.35 -10.50
C HIS A 40 10.47 -6.28 -11.28
N ARG A 41 9.18 -6.11 -10.98
CA ARG A 41 8.41 -4.96 -11.48
C ARG A 41 9.03 -3.66 -10.96
N ARG A 42 9.41 -2.78 -11.88
CA ARG A 42 9.98 -1.46 -11.53
C ARG A 42 9.05 -0.64 -10.64
N PHE A 43 7.74 -0.75 -10.83
CA PHE A 43 6.77 -0.09 -9.96
C PHE A 43 6.85 -0.62 -8.53
N ALA A 44 6.84 -1.94 -8.32
CA ALA A 44 7.02 -2.54 -6.99
C ALA A 44 8.34 -2.11 -6.32
N TRP A 45 9.42 -1.95 -7.09
CA TRP A 45 10.69 -1.40 -6.61
C TRP A 45 10.56 0.04 -6.09
N GLN A 46 9.86 0.93 -6.81
CA GLN A 46 9.62 2.30 -6.33
C GLN A 46 8.92 2.31 -4.96
N TRP A 47 7.94 1.44 -4.78
CA TRP A 47 7.25 1.27 -3.49
C TRP A 47 8.16 0.70 -2.41
N TRP A 48 9.06 -0.22 -2.75
CA TRP A 48 10.01 -0.83 -1.81
C TRP A 48 10.97 0.21 -1.20
N PHE A 49 11.29 1.29 -1.92
CA PHE A 49 12.15 2.36 -1.37
C PHE A 49 11.38 3.44 -0.62
N LEU A 50 10.05 3.51 -0.73
CA LEU A 50 9.26 4.49 0.01
C LEU A 50 9.63 4.47 1.50
N PRO A 51 9.57 3.36 2.24
CA PRO A 51 9.86 3.39 3.67
C PRO A 51 11.32 3.69 4.05
N LEU A 52 12.24 3.66 3.07
CA LEU A 52 13.69 3.86 3.29
C LEU A 52 14.14 5.31 3.06
N GLY A 53 13.34 6.10 2.35
CA GLY A 53 13.68 7.50 2.11
C GLY A 53 13.52 8.31 3.39
N GLY A 54 14.54 9.07 3.79
CA GLY A 54 14.39 10.13 4.82
C GLY A 54 13.35 11.20 4.45
N SER A 55 12.90 11.24 3.19
CA SER A 55 11.81 12.07 2.65
C SER A 55 10.44 11.37 2.61
N ALA A 56 10.37 10.12 3.05
CA ALA A 56 9.15 9.32 3.06
C ALA A 56 8.69 8.99 4.48
N VAL A 57 9.05 9.87 5.41
CA VAL A 57 8.20 10.15 6.56
C VAL A 57 6.93 10.76 5.99
N VAL A 58 5.87 9.97 5.97
CA VAL A 58 4.52 10.48 5.79
C VAL A 58 4.21 11.31 7.03
N GLY A 59 4.44 12.62 6.92
CA GLY A 59 4.51 13.64 7.98
C GLY A 59 4.95 14.97 7.33
N ASP A 60 5.77 15.79 7.99
CA ASP A 60 6.19 17.12 7.47
C ASP A 60 7.10 17.10 6.21
N ALA A 61 7.43 15.93 5.65
CA ALA A 61 8.18 15.79 4.41
C ALA A 61 7.24 15.49 3.22
N ALA A 62 7.44 16.20 2.11
CA ALA A 62 6.65 16.01 0.89
C ALA A 62 6.84 14.59 0.34
N ALA A 63 5.72 13.93 -0.01
CA ALA A 63 5.76 12.65 -0.70
C ALA A 63 6.48 12.79 -2.06
N PRO A 64 7.10 11.73 -2.59
CA PRO A 64 7.67 11.78 -3.92
C PRO A 64 6.60 12.18 -4.94
N GLY A 65 6.88 13.12 -5.84
CA GLY A 65 5.88 13.62 -6.79
C GLY A 65 5.25 12.53 -7.67
N TRP A 66 5.95 11.43 -7.92
CA TRP A 66 5.38 10.27 -8.63
C TRP A 66 4.25 9.61 -7.84
N LEU A 67 4.35 9.54 -6.51
CA LEU A 67 3.35 8.91 -5.64
C LEU A 67 2.10 9.76 -5.60
N GLU A 68 2.25 11.08 -5.42
CA GLU A 68 1.12 12.01 -5.48
C GLU A 68 0.41 11.94 -6.83
N ARG A 69 1.16 11.92 -7.93
CA ARG A 69 0.60 11.79 -9.27
C ARG A 69 -0.09 10.44 -9.46
N PHE A 70 0.47 9.36 -8.92
CA PHE A 70 -0.16 8.05 -8.95
C PHE A 70 -1.51 8.03 -8.22
N LEU A 71 -1.61 8.66 -7.04
CA LEU A 71 -2.87 8.80 -6.32
C LEU A 71 -3.91 9.63 -7.10
N VAL A 72 -3.47 10.69 -7.80
CA VAL A 72 -4.34 11.45 -8.71
C VAL A 72 -4.87 10.54 -9.81
N LEU A 73 -4.00 9.78 -10.49
CA LEU A 73 -4.41 8.90 -11.58
C LEU A 73 -5.41 7.81 -11.12
N LEU A 74 -5.26 7.29 -9.90
CA LEU A 74 -6.25 6.36 -9.34
C LEU A 74 -7.62 7.04 -9.15
N CYS A 75 -7.64 8.24 -8.57
CA CYS A 75 -8.88 9.01 -8.40
C CYS A 75 -9.54 9.37 -9.74
N ASP A 76 -8.74 9.68 -10.76
CA ASP A 76 -9.22 10.01 -12.10
C ASP A 76 -9.66 8.77 -12.90
N GLY A 77 -9.59 7.57 -12.30
CA GLY A 77 -10.02 6.34 -12.97
C GLY A 77 -9.08 5.86 -14.08
N HIS A 78 -7.82 6.30 -14.10
CA HIS A 78 -6.88 5.91 -15.16
C HIS A 78 -6.53 4.42 -15.10
N GLU A 79 -6.91 3.69 -16.14
CA GLU A 79 -6.72 2.23 -16.27
C GLU A 79 -5.25 1.80 -16.12
N THR A 80 -4.29 2.60 -16.59
CA THR A 80 -2.85 2.31 -16.41
C THR A 80 -2.43 2.34 -14.94
N ALA A 81 -2.98 3.26 -14.13
CA ALA A 81 -2.68 3.29 -12.70
C ALA A 81 -3.33 2.12 -11.98
N TRP A 82 -4.60 1.85 -12.31
CA TRP A 82 -5.33 0.72 -11.75
C TRP A 82 -4.70 -0.64 -12.12
N SER A 83 -4.07 -0.79 -13.30
CA SER A 83 -3.40 -2.04 -13.71
C SER A 83 -2.07 -2.27 -12.99
N ALA A 84 -1.55 -1.26 -12.30
CA ALA A 84 -0.35 -1.35 -11.48
C ALA A 84 -0.60 -1.96 -10.09
N VAL A 85 -1.87 -2.17 -9.71
CA VAL A 85 -2.30 -2.71 -8.40
C VAL A 85 -3.17 -3.95 -8.56
N GLU A 86 -3.22 -4.78 -7.53
CA GLU A 86 -4.12 -5.94 -7.44
C GLU A 86 -5.54 -5.47 -7.07
N ARG A 87 -6.48 -5.52 -8.03
CA ARG A 87 -7.86 -5.01 -7.85
C ARG A 87 -8.84 -6.02 -7.28
N GLU A 88 -8.42 -7.28 -7.12
CA GLU A 88 -9.27 -8.37 -6.62
C GLU A 88 -10.09 -7.99 -5.37
N PRO A 89 -9.53 -7.29 -4.35
CA PRO A 89 -10.28 -6.89 -3.15
C PRO A 89 -11.44 -5.90 -3.41
N MET A 90 -11.41 -5.20 -4.54
CA MET A 90 -12.43 -4.20 -4.87
C MET A 90 -13.67 -4.82 -5.48
N HIS A 91 -13.57 -6.04 -6.03
CA HIS A 91 -14.67 -6.73 -6.71
C HIS A 91 -15.32 -5.88 -7.82
N GLY A 92 -14.53 -5.17 -8.62
CA GLY A 92 -15.03 -4.37 -9.76
C GLY A 92 -15.69 -3.04 -9.38
N ARG A 93 -15.41 -2.52 -8.18
CA ARG A 93 -15.99 -1.26 -7.64
C ARG A 93 -15.07 -0.05 -7.81
N GLU A 94 -14.18 -0.03 -8.80
CA GLU A 94 -13.21 1.05 -9.04
C GLU A 94 -13.88 2.40 -9.25
N ALA A 95 -15.01 2.43 -9.95
CA ALA A 95 -15.79 3.66 -10.19
C ALA A 95 -16.44 4.25 -8.93
N GLN A 96 -16.44 3.53 -7.81
CA GLN A 96 -17.03 3.95 -6.52
C GLN A 96 -15.97 4.48 -5.55
N VAL A 97 -14.71 4.58 -5.99
CA VAL A 97 -13.62 5.05 -5.15
C VAL A 97 -13.76 6.54 -4.89
N THR A 98 -13.93 6.92 -3.62
CA THR A 98 -14.09 8.32 -3.19
C THR A 98 -12.82 8.89 -2.58
N ARG A 99 -11.91 8.03 -2.09
CA ARG A 99 -10.62 8.42 -1.53
C ARG A 99 -9.56 7.37 -1.81
N VAL A 100 -8.31 7.82 -1.83
CA VAL A 100 -7.13 6.96 -1.88
C VAL A 100 -6.16 7.38 -0.79
N ALA A 101 -5.55 6.44 -0.11
CA ALA A 101 -4.63 6.72 0.99
C ALA A 101 -3.44 5.76 1.02
N VAL A 102 -2.33 6.22 1.58
CA VAL A 102 -1.15 5.40 1.82
C VAL A 102 -0.74 5.56 3.27
N GLN A 103 -0.51 4.44 3.96
CA GLN A 103 -0.11 4.42 5.37
C GLN A 103 1.08 3.49 5.59
N MET A 104 1.94 3.85 6.54
CA MET A 104 3.09 3.03 6.93
C MET A 104 2.67 1.95 7.94
N TYR A 105 3.16 0.74 7.71
CA TYR A 105 3.02 -0.41 8.60
C TYR A 105 4.38 -1.04 8.89
N ARG A 106 4.57 -1.56 10.10
CA ARG A 106 5.72 -2.38 10.45
C ARG A 106 5.39 -3.85 10.28
N TYR A 107 6.05 -4.47 9.31
CA TYR A 107 5.95 -5.89 9.03
C TYR A 107 6.93 -6.70 9.86
N HIS A 108 6.49 -7.89 10.27
CA HIS A 108 7.25 -8.87 11.02
C HIS A 108 7.26 -10.17 10.22
N PHE A 109 8.40 -10.49 9.61
CA PHE A 109 8.51 -11.70 8.78
C PHE A 109 8.58 -12.95 9.66
N ALA A 110 7.78 -13.94 9.28
CA ALA A 110 7.73 -15.21 9.98
C ALA A 110 9.03 -15.99 9.79
N LYS A 111 9.28 -16.95 10.70
CA LYS A 111 10.41 -17.87 10.57
C LYS A 111 10.09 -18.94 9.53
N PRO A 112 11.09 -19.47 8.81
CA PRO A 112 10.88 -20.64 7.95
C PRO A 112 10.15 -21.77 8.69
N GLY A 113 9.15 -22.36 8.05
CA GLY A 113 8.31 -23.41 8.63
C GLY A 113 7.11 -22.92 9.45
N SER A 114 6.90 -21.61 9.58
CA SER A 114 5.66 -21.06 10.15
C SER A 114 4.50 -21.18 9.15
N GLY A 115 3.26 -21.23 9.66
CA GLY A 115 2.05 -21.22 8.81
C GLY A 115 1.76 -19.86 8.15
N ASP A 116 2.20 -18.78 8.78
CA ASP A 116 2.06 -17.41 8.26
C ASP A 116 3.32 -16.95 7.52
N TRP A 117 3.16 -15.98 6.62
CA TRP A 117 4.29 -15.35 5.90
C TRP A 117 4.85 -14.14 6.67
N TRP A 118 3.96 -13.29 7.16
CA TRP A 118 4.28 -12.12 7.99
C TRP A 118 3.05 -11.65 8.74
N THR A 119 3.27 -10.90 9.82
CA THR A 119 2.24 -10.08 10.46
C THR A 119 2.63 -8.60 10.33
N ARG A 120 1.71 -7.68 10.64
CA ARG A 120 2.03 -6.24 10.64
C ARG A 120 1.29 -5.48 11.71
N VAL A 121 1.82 -4.31 12.07
CA VAL A 121 1.20 -3.33 12.97
C VAL A 121 1.26 -1.96 12.32
N SER A 122 0.23 -1.12 12.49
CA SER A 122 0.25 0.24 11.95
C SER A 122 1.27 1.11 12.72
N HIS A 123 1.84 2.10 12.05
CA HIS A 123 2.52 3.20 12.74
C HIS A 123 1.48 4.23 13.17
N GLY A 124 1.08 4.19 14.45
CA GLY A 124 0.11 5.12 15.03
C GLY A 124 -1.34 4.59 15.02
N ASN A 125 -1.77 4.13 16.19
CA ASN A 125 -3.13 3.75 16.60
C ASN A 125 -3.76 2.49 15.98
N VAL A 126 -4.40 1.73 16.86
CA VAL A 126 -4.48 0.26 16.90
C VAL A 126 -5.78 -0.30 16.27
N SER A 127 -6.32 0.34 15.25
CA SER A 127 -7.47 -0.28 14.55
C SER A 127 -7.27 -0.23 13.06
N TRP A 128 -7.16 -1.40 12.47
CA TRP A 128 -7.67 -1.61 11.13
C TRP A 128 -9.17 -1.27 11.13
N PRO A 129 -9.72 -0.41 10.24
CA PRO A 129 -9.09 0.34 9.17
C PRO A 129 -9.01 1.87 9.45
N SER A 130 -8.81 2.30 10.71
CA SER A 130 -8.58 3.71 11.01
C SER A 130 -7.19 4.14 10.56
N LEU A 131 -7.11 4.99 9.53
CA LEU A 131 -5.87 5.65 9.14
C LEU A 131 -5.39 6.53 10.31
N GLY A 132 -4.21 6.21 10.87
CA GLY A 132 -3.60 6.95 11.98
C GLY A 132 -3.08 8.34 11.54
N SER A 133 -2.29 9.04 12.34
CA SER A 133 -1.78 10.39 11.99
C SER A 133 -0.72 10.41 10.87
N THR A 134 -0.18 9.26 10.49
CA THR A 134 0.95 9.11 9.55
C THR A 134 0.45 8.47 8.26
N HIS A 135 -0.41 9.19 7.53
CA HIS A 135 -0.92 8.76 6.22
C HIS A 135 -0.92 9.91 5.20
N LEU A 136 -0.80 9.56 3.92
CA LEU A 136 -1.04 10.46 2.79
C LEU A 136 -2.42 10.11 2.24
N GLU A 137 -3.38 11.04 2.29
CA GLU A 137 -4.75 10.83 1.80
C GLU A 137 -5.08 11.85 0.70
N ARG A 138 -5.86 11.40 -0.29
CA ARG A 138 -6.48 12.23 -1.31
C ARG A 138 -7.95 11.86 -1.45
N ARG A 139 -8.80 12.88 -1.48
CA ARG A 139 -10.20 12.76 -1.90
C ARG A 139 -10.29 12.84 -3.42
N CYS A 140 -11.07 11.95 -4.02
CA CYS A 140 -11.39 11.97 -5.44
C CYS A 140 -12.54 12.95 -5.67
N ILE A 141 -12.46 13.77 -6.74
CA ILE A 141 -13.41 14.85 -7.04
C ILE A 141 -14.57 14.31 -7.86
#